data_AF-A0A7X1GW55-F1
#
_entry.id   AF-A0A7X1GW55-F1
#
_cell.length_a   1.000
_cell.length_b   1.000
_cell.length_c   1.000
_cell.angle_alpha   90.00
_cell.angle_beta   90.00
_cell.angle_gamma   90.00
#
_symmetry.space_group_name_H-M   'P 1'
#
loop_
_entity.id
_entity.type
_entity.pdbx_description
1 polymer ?
#
loop_
_entity_poly.entity_id
_entity_poly.type
_entity_poly.pdbx_seq_one_letter_code
_entity_poly.pdbx_strand_id
1 'polypeptide(L)'
;MKISDDPTPVKIVKLPDNRAAEPCPQGPSPAHRKDRVSLSPQAKELLNAQRALAAIPDVRPEKVEEIKARIADGSYRIDSEKIAAKMIRQALSDDE
;
A
#
# COMPACT_ATOMS: atom_id res chain seq x y z
N MET A 1 -8.34 -14.11 7.55
CA MET A 1 -7.50 -13.48 6.50
C MET A 1 -7.45 -14.39 5.29
N LYS A 2 -8.32 -14.14 4.30
CA LYS A 2 -8.28 -14.80 2.99
C LYS A 2 -8.68 -13.71 2.00
N ILE A 3 -7.72 -13.22 1.22
CA ILE A 3 -7.99 -12.40 0.04
C ILE A 3 -8.59 -13.38 -0.97
N SER A 4 -9.89 -13.30 -1.17
CA SER A 4 -10.57 -13.97 -2.26
C SER A 4 -10.22 -13.20 -3.52
N ASP A 5 -9.16 -13.64 -4.20
CA ASP A 5 -8.85 -13.21 -5.56
C ASP A 5 -9.80 -13.96 -6.49
N ASP A 6 -10.89 -13.31 -6.91
CA ASP A 6 -11.70 -13.75 -8.05
C ASP A 6 -10.85 -13.54 -9.32
N PRO A 7 -10.39 -14.61 -9.99
CA PRO A 7 -9.54 -14.46 -11.16
C PRO A 7 -10.43 -14.09 -12.34
N THR A 8 -10.49 -12.79 -12.64
CA THR A 8 -11.06 -12.35 -13.92
C THR A 8 -10.05 -12.76 -15.01
N PRO A 9 -10.40 -13.66 -15.95
CA PRO A 9 -9.44 -14.14 -16.92
C PRO A 9 -9.19 -13.04 -17.96
N VAL A 10 -8.05 -12.36 -17.84
CA VAL A 10 -7.56 -11.49 -18.92
C VAL A 10 -7.13 -12.40 -20.07
N LYS A 11 -7.87 -12.30 -21.18
CA LYS A 11 -7.62 -13.07 -22.41
C LYS A 11 -6.25 -12.67 -22.96
N ILE A 12 -5.26 -13.55 -22.84
CA ILE A 12 -3.98 -13.41 -23.52
C ILE A 12 -4.22 -13.60 -25.02
N VAL A 13 -3.96 -12.54 -25.79
CA VAL A 13 -3.98 -12.55 -27.26
C VAL A 13 -2.95 -13.55 -27.76
N LYS A 14 -3.42 -14.55 -28.51
CA LYS A 14 -2.61 -15.61 -29.10
C LYS A 14 -2.01 -15.11 -30.41
N LEU A 15 -0.70 -14.90 -30.46
CA LEU A 15 0.05 -14.82 -31.72
C LEU A 15 0.23 -16.24 -32.29
N PRO A 16 0.05 -16.46 -33.60
CA PRO A 16 0.27 -17.76 -34.21
C PRO A 16 1.72 -17.91 -34.67
N ASP A 17 2.43 -18.91 -34.14
CA ASP A 17 3.65 -19.43 -34.76
C ASP A 17 3.43 -20.85 -35.28
N ASN A 18 3.87 -21.05 -36.51
CA ASN A 18 3.50 -22.12 -37.42
C ASN A 18 4.67 -23.13 -37.53
N ARG A 19 4.55 -24.37 -37.01
CA ARG A 19 5.34 -25.53 -37.50
C ARG A 19 4.88 -26.91 -36.98
N ALA A 20 4.49 -27.75 -37.95
CA ALA A 20 4.38 -29.20 -38.07
C ALA A 20 4.70 -30.19 -36.91
N ALA A 21 3.68 -31.03 -36.60
CA ALA A 21 3.63 -32.51 -36.69
C ALA A 21 4.01 -33.47 -35.51
N GLU A 22 3.02 -34.34 -35.18
CA GLU A 22 3.03 -35.76 -34.70
C GLU A 22 2.74 -36.13 -33.21
N PRO A 23 2.10 -37.30 -32.92
CA PRO A 23 1.03 -37.48 -31.91
C PRO A 23 1.42 -38.08 -30.53
N CYS A 24 0.45 -38.00 -29.59
CA CYS A 24 0.53 -38.31 -28.15
C CYS A 24 0.76 -39.77 -27.75
N PRO A 25 1.35 -39.99 -26.55
CA PRO A 25 0.91 -41.03 -25.62
C PRO A 25 0.22 -40.39 -24.39
N GLN A 26 -0.99 -40.86 -24.07
CA GLN A 26 -1.78 -40.39 -22.93
C GLN A 26 -1.24 -40.97 -21.61
N GLY A 27 -0.82 -40.08 -20.71
CA GLY A 27 -0.43 -40.35 -19.32
C GLY A 27 -1.34 -39.59 -18.35
N PRO A 28 -1.38 -39.97 -17.06
CA PRO A 28 -2.56 -39.86 -16.20
C PRO A 28 -3.03 -38.42 -15.95
N SER A 29 -4.35 -38.30 -15.86
CA SER A 29 -5.16 -37.11 -15.60
C SER A 29 -4.50 -36.12 -14.64
N PRO A 30 -4.44 -34.81 -14.98
CA PRO A 30 -3.77 -33.84 -14.15
C PRO A 30 -4.59 -33.64 -12.87
N ALA A 31 -4.07 -34.17 -11.77
CA ALA A 31 -4.40 -33.69 -10.43
C ALA A 31 -4.36 -32.16 -10.48
N HIS A 32 -5.44 -31.52 -10.02
CA HIS A 32 -5.57 -30.06 -9.97
C HIS A 32 -4.30 -29.46 -9.34
N ARG A 33 -3.37 -29.01 -10.18
CA ARG A 33 -2.24 -28.20 -9.73
C ARG A 33 -2.88 -26.90 -9.29
N LYS A 34 -3.00 -26.72 -7.98
CA LYS A 34 -3.33 -25.42 -7.41
C LYS A 34 -2.26 -24.46 -7.88
N ASP A 35 -2.62 -23.53 -8.74
CA ASP A 35 -1.71 -22.47 -9.17
C ASP A 35 -1.19 -21.76 -7.92
N ARG A 36 0.14 -21.74 -7.78
CA ARG A 36 0.81 -21.13 -6.63
C ARG A 36 1.29 -19.75 -7.05
N VAL A 37 0.58 -18.72 -6.61
CA VAL A 37 1.05 -17.34 -6.69
C VAL A 37 2.14 -17.09 -5.64
N SER A 38 3.26 -16.51 -6.04
CA SER A 38 4.36 -16.11 -5.15
C SER A 38 4.69 -14.65 -5.38
N LEU A 39 4.66 -13.85 -4.31
CA LEU A 39 5.09 -12.45 -4.37
C LEU A 39 6.58 -12.37 -4.67
N SER A 40 6.96 -11.46 -5.58
CA SER A 40 8.36 -11.15 -5.83
C SER A 40 9.03 -10.57 -4.58
N PRO A 41 10.37 -10.70 -4.43
CA PRO A 41 11.10 -10.14 -3.29
C PRO A 41 10.85 -8.62 -3.12
N GLN A 42 10.89 -7.87 -4.22
CA GLN A 42 10.66 -6.43 -4.23
C GLN A 42 9.24 -6.05 -3.76
N ALA A 43 8.23 -6.82 -4.16
CA ALA A 43 6.85 -6.58 -3.70
C ALA A 43 6.70 -6.80 -2.19
N LYS A 44 7.42 -7.78 -1.63
CA LYS A 44 7.43 -8.02 -0.17
C LYS A 44 8.09 -6.87 0.59
N GLU A 45 9.20 -6.34 0.08
CA GLU A 45 9.89 -5.19 0.68
C GLU A 45 9.00 -3.95 0.70
N LEU A 46 8.35 -3.64 -0.42
CA LEU A 46 7.43 -2.52 -0.54
C LEU A 46 6.24 -2.66 0.43
N LEU A 47 5.65 -3.86 0.51
CA LEU A 47 4.57 -4.14 1.46
C LEU A 47 5.01 -3.98 2.91
N ASN A 48 6.22 -4.41 3.25
CA ASN A 48 6.77 -4.23 4.59
C ASN A 48 7.00 -2.75 4.91
N ALA A 49 7.49 -1.96 3.96
CA ALA A 49 7.64 -0.51 4.11
C ALA A 49 6.28 0.17 4.31
N GLN A 50 5.26 -0.17 3.51
CA GLN A 50 3.90 0.35 3.70
C GLN A 50 3.32 -0.01 5.07
N ARG A 51 3.51 -1.26 5.52
CA ARG A 51 3.07 -1.69 6.85
C ARG A 51 3.80 -0.96 7.97
N ALA A 52 5.09 -0.72 7.82
CA ALA A 52 5.87 0.04 8.79
C ALA A 52 5.36 1.49 8.88
N LEU A 53 5.05 2.12 7.75
CA LEU A 53 4.45 3.46 7.71
C LEU A 53 3.06 3.48 8.35
N ALA A 54 2.22 2.49 8.06
CA ALA A 54 0.88 2.36 8.64
C ALA A 54 0.89 2.01 10.14
N ALA A 55 1.99 1.44 10.64
CA ALA A 55 2.16 1.14 12.06
C ALA A 55 2.61 2.36 12.88
N ILE A 56 3.01 3.46 12.21
CA ILE A 56 3.33 4.71 12.90
C ILE A 56 2.01 5.29 13.41
N PRO A 57 1.88 5.57 14.72
CA PRO A 57 0.66 6.13 15.25
C PRO A 57 0.45 7.56 14.70
N ASP A 58 -0.78 7.85 14.30
CA ASP A 58 -1.19 9.18 13.85
C ASP A 58 -0.97 10.25 14.94
N VAL A 59 -1.11 9.84 16.20
CA VAL A 59 -0.98 10.71 17.37
C VAL A 59 0.29 10.35 18.15
N ARG A 60 1.12 11.37 18.42
CA ARG A 60 2.29 11.26 19.30
C ARG A 60 1.91 11.68 20.72
N PRO A 61 1.62 10.73 21.64
CA PRO A 61 1.09 11.06 22.97
C PRO A 61 2.06 11.93 23.79
N GLU A 62 3.36 11.70 23.67
CA GLU A 62 4.41 12.49 24.32
C GLU A 62 4.29 13.99 24.03
N LYS A 63 4.07 14.37 22.76
CA LYS A 63 3.97 15.77 22.34
C LYS A 63 2.66 16.39 22.77
N VAL A 64 1.59 15.59 22.78
CA VAL A 64 0.29 16.04 23.24
C VAL A 64 0.35 16.38 24.73
N GLU A 65 0.94 15.51 25.54
CA GLU A 65 1.11 15.76 26.98
C GLU A 65 2.02 16.96 27.27
N GLU A 66 3.13 17.11 26.54
CA GLU A 66 4.00 18.29 26.66
C GLU A 66 3.25 19.59 26.37
N ILE A 67 2.49 19.64 25.27
CA ILE A 67 1.72 20.83 24.89
C ILE A 67 0.62 21.10 25.92
N LYS A 68 -0.10 20.08 26.41
CA LYS A 68 -1.11 20.23 27.46
C LYS A 68 -0.51 20.81 28.74
N ALA A 69 0.65 20.32 29.17
CA ALA A 69 1.35 20.84 30.34
C ALA A 69 1.68 22.33 30.17
N ARG A 70 2.20 22.73 29.00
CA ARG A 70 2.52 24.13 28.66
C ARG A 70 1.28 25.03 28.59
N ILE A 71 0.13 24.48 28.23
CA ILE A 71 -1.14 25.22 28.27
C ILE A 71 -1.58 25.41 29.74
N ALA A 72 -1.47 24.36 30.56
CA ALA A 72 -1.85 24.40 31.97
C ALA A 72 -0.96 25.33 32.80
N ASP A 73 0.35 25.38 32.51
CA ASP A 73 1.29 26.29 33.18
C ASP A 73 1.24 27.73 32.65
N GLY A 74 0.47 27.99 31.58
CA GLY A 74 0.30 29.32 30.97
C GLY A 74 1.48 29.81 30.12
N SER A 75 2.51 28.99 29.92
CA SER A 75 3.69 29.31 29.09
C SER A 75 3.47 29.06 27.59
N TYR A 76 2.35 28.46 27.21
CA TYR A 76 1.98 28.26 25.81
C TYR A 76 1.67 29.61 25.13
N ARG A 77 2.63 30.09 24.31
CA ARG A 77 2.47 31.32 23.53
C ARG A 77 1.87 31.02 22.16
N ILE A 78 0.78 31.71 21.85
CA ILE A 78 0.14 31.67 20.54
C ILE A 78 0.88 32.66 19.64
N ASP A 79 1.40 32.16 18.52
CA ASP A 79 2.07 32.94 17.49
C ASP A 79 1.13 33.12 16.29
N SER A 80 0.51 34.29 16.20
CA SER A 80 -0.51 34.61 15.19
C SER A 80 0.07 34.60 13.77
N GLU A 81 1.34 34.98 13.60
CA GLU A 81 2.02 34.99 12.30
C GLU A 81 2.20 33.56 11.79
N LYS A 82 2.67 32.65 12.65
CA LYS A 82 2.79 31.22 12.30
C LYS A 82 1.44 30.58 11.97
N ILE A 83 0.37 30.99 12.64
CA ILE A 83 -0.99 30.48 12.34
C ILE A 83 -1.41 30.94 10.95
N ALA A 84 -1.34 32.24 10.66
CA ALA A 84 -1.71 32.79 9.37
C ALA A 84 -0.87 32.19 8.23
N ALA A 85 0.45 32.06 8.41
CA ALA A 85 1.34 31.44 7.42
C ALA A 85 0.95 29.98 7.12
N LYS A 86 0.57 29.21 8.14
CA LYS A 86 0.10 27.83 7.96
C LYS A 86 -1.26 27.77 7.25
N MET A 87 -2.18 28.68 7.56
CA MET A 87 -3.48 28.76 6.89
C MET A 87 -3.32 29.06 5.40
N ILE A 88 -2.47 30.04 5.05
CA ILE A 88 -2.17 30.38 3.66
C ILE A 88 -1.51 29.20 2.94
N ARG A 89 -0.53 28.55 3.58
CA ARG A 89 0.13 27.37 3.01
C ARG A 89 -0.86 26.23 2.74
N GLN A 90 -1.76 25.98 3.68
CA GLN A 90 -2.79 24.95 3.54
C GLN A 90 -3.71 25.29 2.36
N ALA A 91 -4.23 26.52 2.31
CA ALA A 91 -5.10 26.99 1.23
C ALA A 91 -4.44 26.86 -0.16
N LEU A 92 -3.13 27.12 -0.26
CA LEU A 92 -2.38 26.96 -1.52
C LEU A 92 -2.08 25.50 -1.89
N SER A 93 -2.10 24.56 -0.94
CA SER A 93 -1.76 23.15 -1.17
C SER A 93 -2.99 22.27 -1.44
N ASP A 94 -4.18 22.74 -1.08
CA ASP A 94 -5.45 22.03 -1.30
C ASP A 94 -6.02 22.23 -2.73
N ASP A 95 -5.48 23.17 -3.51
CA ASP A 95 -5.87 23.48 -4.90
C ASP A 95 -5.14 22.62 -5.98
N GLU A 96 -4.28 21.67 -5.59
CA GLU A 96 -3.60 20.70 -6.49
C GLU A 96 -4.21 19.30 -6.39
#